data_AF-A0A085LLF7-F1
#
_entry.id   AF-A0A085LLF7-F1
#
_cell.length_a   1.000
_cell.length_b   1.000
_cell.length_c   1.000
_cell.angle_alpha   90.00
_cell.angle_beta   90.00
_cell.angle_gamma   90.00
#
_symmetry.space_group_name_H-M   'P 1'
#
loop_
_entity.id
_entity.type
_entity.pdbx_description
1 polymer ?
#
loop_
_entity_poly.entity_id
_entity_poly.type
_entity_poly.pdbx_seq_one_letter_code
_entity_poly.pdbx_strand_id
1 'polypeptide(L)' 'MDTSITITKADKGNAMVVMDRSTYNSKTEELLSSPTYVRIPDDPTEPTRNPCNTSQPVTVSNLATSESLPSPNA' A
#
# COMPACT_ATOMS: atom_id res chain seq x y z
N MET A 1 -10.94 18.50 -4.75
CA MET A 1 -11.03 17.04 -4.91
C MET A 1 -12.35 16.62 -4.33
N ASP A 2 -13.20 15.99 -5.14
CA ASP A 2 -14.50 15.49 -4.67
C ASP A 2 -14.28 14.27 -3.76
N THR A 3 -14.85 14.27 -2.56
CA THR A 3 -14.73 13.21 -1.56
C THR A 3 -15.93 12.26 -1.56
N SER A 4 -16.92 12.51 -2.43
CA SER A 4 -18.14 11.72 -2.54
C SER A 4 -17.94 10.35 -3.21
N ILE A 5 -16.87 10.18 -4.00
CA ILE A 5 -16.58 8.95 -4.74
C ILE A 5 -15.42 8.19 -4.10
N THR A 6 -15.56 6.87 -3.99
CA THR A 6 -14.51 5.94 -3.53
C THR A 6 -14.11 5.03 -4.69
N ILE A 7 -12.80 4.88 -4.89
CA ILE A 7 -12.22 4.00 -5.90
C ILE A 7 -11.43 2.89 -5.19
N THR A 8 -11.81 1.64 -5.40
CA THR A 8 -11.15 0.47 -4.79
C THR A 8 -10.75 -0.56 -5.84
N LYS A 9 -9.78 -1.42 -5.53
CA LYS A 9 -9.47 -2.57 -6.38
C LYS A 9 -10.60 -3.59 -6.31
N ALA A 10 -10.92 -4.18 -7.47
CA ALA A 10 -11.77 -5.35 -7.53
C ALA A 10 -11.02 -6.61 -7.04
N ASP A 11 -11.77 -7.58 -6.53
CA ASP A 11 -11.24 -8.86 -6.05
C ASP A 11 -10.66 -9.74 -7.19
N LYS A 12 -11.18 -9.58 -8.41
CA LYS A 12 -10.72 -10.31 -9.61
C LYS A 12 -10.42 -9.39 -10.78
N GLY A 13 -9.32 -9.70 -11.47
CA GLY A 13 -8.84 -8.96 -12.63
C GLY A 13 -8.18 -7.64 -12.23
N ASN A 14 -7.38 -7.06 -13.12
CA ASN A 14 -6.78 -5.74 -12.94
C ASN A 14 -7.85 -4.64 -13.15
N ALA A 15 -8.94 -4.73 -12.38
CA ALA A 15 -10.13 -3.89 -12.49
C ALA A 15 -10.29 -3.04 -11.23
N MET A 16 -10.96 -1.90 -11.42
CA MET A 16 -11.22 -0.91 -10.39
C MET A 16 -12.73 -0.76 -10.24
N VAL A 17 -13.20 -0.64 -9.01
CA VAL A 17 -14.59 -0.36 -8.68
C VAL A 17 -14.69 1.11 -8.31
N VAL A 18 -15.64 1.82 -8.93
CA VAL A 18 -15.98 3.20 -8.62
C VAL A 18 -17.38 3.21 -8.02
N MET A 19 -17.53 3.81 -6.85
CA MET A 19 -18.83 3.86 -6.16
C MET A 19 -18.93 5.08 -5.24
N ASP A 20 -20.16 5.47 -4.90
CA ASP A 20 -20.39 6.49 -3.90
C ASP A 20 -19.86 6.06 -2.53
N ARG A 21 -19.29 7.02 -1.81
CA ARG A 21 -18.68 6.81 -0.49
C ARG A 21 -19.72 6.40 0.55
N SER A 22 -20.93 6.95 0.49
CA SER A 22 -22.04 6.54 1.36
C SER A 22 -22.35 5.05 1.15
N THR A 23 -22.48 4.62 -0.10
CA THR A 23 -22.72 3.23 -0.47
C THR A 23 -21.58 2.32 -0.02
N TYR A 24 -20.33 2.76 -0.15
CA TYR A 24 -19.16 2.02 0.33
C TYR A 24 -19.21 1.82 1.86
N ASN A 25 -19.51 2.88 2.60
CA ASN A 25 -19.61 2.82 4.05
C ASN A 25 -20.72 1.86 4.50
N SER A 26 -21.91 1.96 3.91
CA SER A 26 -23.03 1.06 4.24
C SER A 26 -22.68 -0.41 4.00
N LYS A 27 -22.05 -0.74 2.87
CA LYS A 27 -21.61 -2.12 2.59
C LYS A 27 -20.53 -2.62 3.56
N THR A 28 -19.63 -1.71 3.97
CA THR A 28 -18.57 -2.05 4.92
C THR A 28 -19.15 -2.31 6.31
N GLU A 29 -20.11 -1.48 6.75
CA GLU A 29 -20.81 -1.69 8.02
C GLU A 29 -21.61 -2.99 8.02
N GLU A 30 -22.32 -3.30 6.94
CA GLU A 30 -23.02 -4.57 6.75
C GLU A 30 -22.06 -5.76 6.86
N LEU A 31 -20.91 -5.70 6.16
CA LEU A 31 -19.89 -6.75 6.21
C LEU A 31 -19.36 -6.97 7.64
N LEU A 32 -19.06 -5.88 8.35
CA LEU A 32 -18.54 -5.90 9.73
C LEU A 32 -19.60 -6.28 10.78
N SER A 33 -20.89 -6.22 10.45
CA SER A 33 -21.97 -6.66 11.33
C SER A 33 -22.10 -8.19 11.40
N SER A 34 -21.47 -8.91 10.46
CA SER A 34 -21.48 -10.37 10.44
C SER A 34 -20.70 -10.98 11.61
N PRO A 35 -21.08 -12.18 12.10
CA PRO A 35 -20.39 -12.85 13.21
C PRO A 35 -18.94 -13.26 12.88
N THR A 36 -18.52 -13.15 11.63
CA THR A 36 -17.17 -13.42 11.16
C THR A 36 -16.15 -12.41 11.71
N TYR A 37 -16.59 -11.19 12.03
CA TYR A 37 -15.71 -10.13 12.54
C TYR A 37 -16.06 -9.78 13.98
N VAL A 38 -15.04 -9.67 14.83
CA VAL A 38 -15.17 -9.29 16.24
C VAL A 38 -14.38 -8.03 16.48
N ARG A 39 -14.99 -7.05 17.17
CA ARG A 39 -14.29 -5.85 17.60
C ARG A 39 -13.24 -6.21 18.65
N ILE A 40 -12.02 -5.78 18.43
CA ILE A 40 -10.93 -5.91 19.39
C ILE A 40 -10.85 -4.62 20.24
N PRO A 41 -10.52 -4.72 21.54
CA PRO A 41 -10.51 -3.58 22.45
C PRO A 41 -9.38 -2.59 22.16
N ASP A 42 -8.23 -3.11 21.73
CA ASP A 42 -7.01 -2.35 21.52
C ASP A 42 -6.40 -2.70 20.15
N ASP A 43 -5.69 -1.75 19.56
CA ASP A 43 -4.95 -1.96 18.31
C ASP A 43 -3.67 -2.78 18.60
N PRO A 44 -3.54 -4.01 18.08
CA PRO A 44 -2.37 -4.85 18.34
C PRO A 44 -1.10 -4.30 17.68
N THR A 45 -1.21 -3.30 16.80
CA THR A 45 -0.09 -2.66 16.11
C THR A 45 0.45 -1.43 16.84
N GLU A 46 -0.27 -0.90 17.84
CA GLU A 46 0.17 0.22 18.70
C GLU A 46 1.62 0.06 19.20
N PRO A 47 2.05 -1.10 19.75
CA PRO A 47 3.41 -1.27 20.29
C PRO A 47 4.50 -1.20 19.21
N THR A 48 4.16 -1.58 17.97
CA THR A 48 5.08 -1.53 16.82
C THR A 48 5.04 -0.20 16.08
N ARG A 49 4.07 0.67 16.41
CA ARG A 49 3.92 2.01 15.85
C ARG A 49 4.93 2.97 16.49
N ASN A 50 6.19 2.55 16.57
CA ASN A 50 7.30 3.47 16.83
C ASN A 50 7.43 4.42 15.63
N PRO A 51 7.68 5.72 15.88
CA PRO A 51 7.83 6.70 14.81
C PRO A 51 9.03 6.28 13.95
N CYS A 52 8.84 6.28 12.63
CA CYS A 52 9.97 6.22 11.71
C CYS A 52 10.88 7.44 11.96
N ASN A 53 11.86 7.30 12.83
CA ASN A 53 12.96 8.24 13.03
C ASN A 53 14.27 7.48 13.22
N THR A 54 14.52 6.47 12.40
CA THR A 54 15.89 6.04 12.16
C THR A 54 16.18 6.21 10.70
N SER A 55 16.75 7.37 10.37
CA SER A 55 17.48 7.62 9.14
C SER A 55 18.64 6.61 9.05
N GLN A 56 18.36 5.38 8.65
CA GLN A 56 19.37 4.49 8.11
C GLN A 56 19.51 4.86 6.63
N PRO A 57 20.63 5.45 6.19
CA PRO A 57 20.82 5.72 4.77
C PRO A 57 20.82 4.37 4.03
N VAL A 58 19.83 4.18 3.17
CA VAL A 58 19.77 3.03 2.27
C VAL A 58 20.96 3.17 1.31
N THR A 59 22.03 2.39 1.51
CA THR A 59 23.11 2.31 0.52
C THR A 59 22.59 1.55 -0.68
N VAL A 60 22.28 2.26 -1.76
CA VAL A 60 22.00 1.66 -3.06
C VAL A 60 23.35 1.30 -3.67
N SER A 61 23.79 0.05 -3.51
CA SER A 61 24.93 -0.46 -4.27
C SER A 61 24.48 -0.67 -5.72
N ASN A 62 24.73 0.32 -6.57
CA ASN A 62 24.56 0.15 -8.01
C ASN A 62 25.56 -0.91 -8.50
N LEU A 63 25.07 -2.05 -8.98
CA LEU A 63 25.86 -3.01 -9.74
C LEU A 63 26.12 -2.42 -11.12
N ALA A 64 27.16 -1.60 -11.23
CA ALA A 64 27.64 -1.12 -12.52
C ALA A 64 28.46 -2.23 -13.18
N THR A 65 27.81 -3.02 -14.03
CA THR A 65 28.47 -3.76 -15.10
C THR A 65 29.16 -2.74 -16.01
N SER A 66 30.48 -2.60 -15.91
CA SER A 66 31.27 -1.89 -16.91
C SER A 66 31.85 -2.90 -17.89
N GLU A 67 31.20 -3.02 -19.04
CA GLU A 67 31.76 -3.68 -20.23
C GLU A 67 33.06 -2.99 -20.66
N SER A 68 34.05 -3.81 -21.01
CA SER A 68 35.32 -3.40 -21.61
C SER A 68 35.09 -2.92 -23.04
N LEU A 69 35.56 -1.72 -23.38
CA LEU A 69 35.73 -1.29 -24.78
C LEU A 69 37.24 -1.09 -25.08
N PRO A 70 37.70 -1.49 -26.28
CA PRO A 70 39.12 -1.62 -26.58
C PRO A 70 39.80 -0.26 -26.86
N SER A 71 41.07 -0.16 -26.46
CA SER A 71 41.94 1.01 -26.71
C SER A 71 42.15 1.25 -28.21
N PRO A 72 42.00 2.50 -28.70
CA PRO A 72 42.45 2.84 -30.03
C PRO A 72 43.95 3.17 -30.00
N ASN A 73 44.69 2.52 -30.90
CA ASN A 73 46.09 2.73 -31.17
C ASN A 73 46.35 4.13 -31.78
N ALA A 74 47.40 4.81 -31.33
CA ALA A 74 48.30 5.64 -32.14
C ALA A 74 49.54 6.01 -31.32
#